data_AF-A0A7K8ETW6-F1
#
_entry.id   AF-A0A7K8ETW6-F1
#
_cell.length_a   1.000
_cell.length_b   1.000
_cell.length_c   1.000
_cell.angle_alpha   90.00
_cell.angle_beta   90.00
_cell.angle_gamma   90.00
#
_symmetry.space_group_name_H-M   'P 1'
#
loop_
_entity.id
_entity.type
_entity.pdbx_description
1 polymer ?
#
loop_
_entity_poly.entity_id
_entity_poly.type
_entity_poly.pdbx_seq_one_letter_code
_entity_poly.pdbx_strand_id
1 'polypeptide(L)' 'QSARAALRERFLRLLSSARGRPVRFCLWNGIRLDAEFGAADVQTGTFQVHSL' A
#
# COMPACT_ATOMS: atom_id res chain seq x y z
N GLN A 1 -11.67 14.46 -16.75
CA GLN A 1 -11.24 14.35 -15.33
C GLN A 1 -11.79 13.09 -14.63
N SER A 2 -12.90 12.50 -15.08
CA SER A 2 -13.54 11.30 -14.49
C SER A 2 -12.63 10.06 -14.40
N ALA A 3 -11.84 9.75 -15.42
CA ALA A 3 -10.96 8.57 -15.43
C ALA A 3 -9.92 8.59 -14.29
N ARG A 4 -9.34 9.76 -14.00
CA ARG A 4 -8.38 9.92 -12.90
C ARG A 4 -9.05 9.74 -11.54
N ALA A 5 -10.28 10.25 -11.37
CA ALA A 5 -11.06 10.07 -10.16
C ALA A 5 -11.40 8.59 -9.92
N ALA A 6 -11.85 7.88 -10.96
CA ALA A 6 -12.16 6.45 -10.88
C ALA A 6 -10.93 5.60 -10.51
N LEU A 7 -9.76 5.90 -11.11
CA LEU A 7 -8.52 5.22 -10.75
C LEU A 7 -8.12 5.50 -9.30
N ARG A 8 -8.24 6.76 -8.86
CA ARG A 8 -7.93 7.18 -7.50
C ARG A 8 -8.82 6.46 -6.49
N GLU A 9 -10.12 6.39 -6.75
CA GLU A 9 -11.06 5.69 -5.89
C GLU A 9 -10.72 4.20 -5.78
N ARG A 10 -10.48 3.53 -6.91
CA ARG A 10 -10.10 2.11 -6.91
C ARG A 10 -8.80 1.88 -6.15
N PHE A 11 -7.82 2.74 -6.33
CA PHE A 11 -6.55 2.69 -5.61
C PHE A 11 -6.75 2.82 -4.09
N LEU A 12 -7.56 3.78 -3.64
CA LEU A 12 -7.85 3.96 -2.21
C LEU A 12 -8.59 2.75 -1.62
N ARG A 13 -9.58 2.20 -2.32
CA ARG A 13 -10.30 0.99 -1.88
C ARG A 13 -9.35 -0.20 -1.71
N LEU A 14 -8.41 -0.38 -2.64
CA LEU A 14 -7.40 -1.45 -2.56
C LEU A 14 -6.49 -1.27 -1.34
N LEU A 15 -5.97 -0.05 -1.11
CA LEU A 15 -5.15 0.24 0.07
C LEU A 15 -5.90 -0.03 1.37
N SER A 16 -7.16 0.40 1.47
CA SER A 16 -7.99 0.13 2.65
C SER A 16 -8.20 -1.36 2.87
N SER A 17 -8.37 -2.15 1.80
CA SER A 17 -8.56 -3.60 1.91
C SER A 17 -7.30 -4.38 2.31
N ALA A 18 -6.12 -3.77 2.15
CA ALA A 18 -4.84 -4.39 2.50
C ALA A 18 -4.51 -4.24 4.01
N ARG A 19 -5.21 -3.38 4.74
CA ARG A 19 -4.99 -3.14 6.17
C ARG A 19 -5.13 -4.43 6.99
N GLY A 20 -4.13 -4.70 7.83
CA GLY A 20 -4.07 -5.88 8.69
C GLY A 20 -3.79 -7.19 7.95
N ARG A 21 -3.31 -7.13 6.70
CA ARG A 21 -2.99 -8.32 5.90
C ARG A 21 -1.48 -8.43 5.68
N PRO A 22 -0.92 -9.66 5.63
CA PRO A 22 0.46 -9.86 5.21
C PRO A 22 0.60 -9.47 3.74
N VAL A 23 1.59 -8.62 3.46
CA VAL A 23 1.91 -8.11 2.13
C VAL A 23 3.41 -8.23 1.91
N ARG A 24 3.80 -8.60 0.69
CA ARG A 24 5.19 -8.63 0.25
C ARG A 24 5.58 -7.31 -0.39
N PHE A 25 6.63 -6.69 0.11
CA PHE A 25 7.25 -5.50 -0.45
C PHE A 25 8.56 -5.87 -1.13
N CYS A 26 8.80 -5.29 -2.30
CA CYS A 26 10.07 -5.39 -3.01
C CYS A 26 10.74 -4.02 -2.97
N LEU A 27 11.87 -3.93 -2.27
CA LEU A 27 12.66 -2.71 -2.17
C LEU A 27 13.61 -2.60 -3.37
N TRP A 28 14.01 -1.36 -3.67
CA TRP A 28 14.87 -1.05 -4.83
C TRP A 28 16.23 -1.77 -4.81
N ASN A 29 16.72 -2.09 -3.61
CA ASN A 29 17.98 -2.82 -3.39
C ASN A 29 17.81 -4.35 -3.51
N GLY A 30 16.65 -4.84 -3.96
CA GLY A 30 16.37 -6.26 -4.14
C GLY A 30 15.90 -6.99 -2.88
N ILE A 31 15.84 -6.30 -1.72
CA ILE A 31 15.31 -6.88 -0.50
C ILE A 31 13.81 -7.13 -0.65
N ARG A 32 13.38 -8.34 -0.28
CA ARG A 32 11.97 -8.71 -0.13
C ARG A 32 11.61 -8.71 1.33
N LEU A 33 10.55 -7.99 1.67
CA LEU A 33 10.05 -7.85 3.03
C LEU A 33 8.61 -8.37 3.07
N ASP A 34 8.36 -9.41 3.87
CA ASP A 34 7.00 -9.84 4.19
C ASP A 34 6.61 -9.17 5.53
N ALA A 35 5.57 -8.34 5.52
CA ALA A 35 5.13 -7.58 6.69
C ALA A 35 3.60 -7.39 6.69
N GLU A 36 3.02 -7.14 7.85
CA GLU A 36 1.60 -6.75 7.92
C GLU A 36 1.44 -5.30 7.47
N PHE A 37 0.57 -5.05 6.49
CA PHE A 37 0.28 -3.70 6.03
C PHE A 37 -0.58 -2.96 7.05
N GLY A 38 -0.09 -1.84 7.58
CA GLY A 38 -0.79 -1.02 8.56
C GLY A 38 -1.54 0.16 7.93
N ALA A 39 -0.80 1.12 7.39
CA ALA A 39 -1.36 2.35 6.81
C ALA A 39 -0.53 2.85 5.61
N ALA A 40 -1.14 3.72 4.80
CA ALA A 40 -0.48 4.38 3.68
C ALA A 40 -0.68 5.89 3.74
N ASP A 41 0.41 6.64 3.61
CA ASP A 41 0.36 8.04 3.25
C ASP A 41 0.30 8.14 1.72
N VAL A 42 -0.86 8.52 1.22
CA VAL A 42 -1.14 8.64 -0.22
C VAL A 42 -0.64 9.92 -0.87
N GLN A 43 -0.13 10.88 -0.10
CA GLN A 43 0.56 12.07 -0.62
C GLN A 43 2.04 11.77 -0.87
N THR A 44 2.69 11.06 0.06
CA THR A 44 4.13 10.76 -0.02
C THR A 44 4.45 9.40 -0.62
N GLY A 45 3.49 8.47 -0.65
CA GLY A 45 3.70 7.09 -1.09
C GLY A 45 4.35 6.21 -0.02
N THR A 46 4.36 6.66 1.23
CA THR A 46 4.96 5.92 2.35
C THR A 46 3.98 4.87 2.91
N PHE A 47 4.50 3.69 3.26
CA PHE A 47 3.75 2.63 3.93
C PHE A 47 4.25 2.42 5.35
N GLN A 48 3.30 2.37 6.29
CA GLN A 48 3.54 1.88 7.64
C GLN A 48 3.23 0.39 7.67
N VAL A 49 4.19 -0.38 8.15
CA VAL A 49 4.10 -1.84 8.25
C VAL A 49 4.46 -2.29 9.64
N HIS A 50 3.87 -3.40 10.08
CA HIS A 50 4.25 -4.07 11.32
C HIS A 50 5.00 -5.36 10.99
N SER A 51 6.07 -5.61 11.75
CA SER A 51 6.72 -6.92 11.74
C SER A 51 5.74 -7.97 12.23
N LEU A 52 5.74 -9.13 11.59
CA LEU A 52 5.24 -10.36 12.20
C LEU A 52 6.15 -10.77 13.37
#